data_AF-A0A484YUQ4-F1
#
_entry.id   AF-A0A484YUQ4-F1
#
_cell.length_a   1.000
_cell.length_b   1.000
_cell.length_c   1.000
_cell.angle_alpha   90.00
_cell.angle_beta   90.00
_cell.angle_gamma   90.00
#
_symmetry.space_group_name_H-M   'P 1'
#
loop_
_entity.id
_entity.type
_entity.pdbx_description
1 polymer ?
#
loop_
_entity_poly.entity_id
_entity_poly.type
_entity_poly.pdbx_seq_one_letter_code
_entity_poly.pdbx_strand_id
1 'polypeptide(L)' 'MKKSVEELNAELLNLLREQFNLRMQAASGQLQQTHLLKQVRRNVARVKTLLTQKAGA' A
#
# COMPACT_ATOMS: atom_id res chain seq x y z
N MET A 1 9.37 13.76 10.41
CA MET A 1 10.53 13.19 9.70
C MET A 1 10.07 12.71 8.32
N LYS A 2 10.74 13.11 7.24
CA LYS A 2 10.42 12.64 5.86
C LYS A 2 11.07 11.28 5.66
N LYS A 3 10.30 10.25 5.26
CA LYS A 3 10.85 8.93 4.97
C LYS A 3 11.89 8.96 3.84
N SER A 4 12.92 8.12 3.90
CA SER A 4 13.90 7.93 2.82
C SER A 4 13.25 7.21 1.62
N VAL A 5 13.96 7.16 0.48
CA VAL A 5 13.49 6.39 -0.70
C VAL A 5 13.45 4.89 -0.37
N GLU A 6 14.44 4.37 0.37
CA GLU A 6 14.48 2.98 0.79
C GLU A 6 13.31 2.64 1.73
N GLU A 7 13.03 3.52 2.70
CA GLU A 7 11.90 3.34 3.62
C GLU A 7 10.55 3.36 2.90
N LEU A 8 10.40 4.22 1.88
CA LEU A 8 9.19 4.24 1.04
C LEU A 8 9.06 2.98 0.19
N ASN A 9 10.17 2.43 -0.34
CA ASN A 9 10.16 1.17 -1.07
C ASN A 9 9.80 -0.01 -0.15
N ALA A 10 10.34 -0.03 1.07
CA ALA A 10 10.00 -1.04 2.08
C ALA A 10 8.52 -0.96 2.47
N GLU A 11 8.00 0.27 2.68
CA GLU A 11 6.59 0.51 2.97
C GLU A 11 5.68 0.10 1.80
N LEU A 12 6.06 0.42 0.56
CA LEU A 12 5.33 0.00 -0.64
C LEU A 12 5.21 -1.53 -0.68
N LEU A 13 6.30 -2.24 -0.41
CA LEU A 13 6.31 -3.70 -0.44
C LEU A 13 5.43 -4.30 0.67
N ASN A 14 5.44 -3.70 1.86
CA ASN A 14 4.54 -4.10 2.96
C ASN A 14 3.07 -3.88 2.61
N LEU A 15 2.72 -2.72 2.03
CA LEU A 15 1.36 -2.42 1.59
C LEU A 15 0.88 -3.36 0.47
N LEU A 16 1.78 -3.79 -0.41
CA LEU A 16 1.44 -4.77 -1.46
C LEU A 16 1.18 -6.16 -0.88
N ARG A 17 1.94 -6.60 0.12
CA ARG A 17 1.66 -7.84 0.87
C ARG A 17 0.32 -7.77 1.58
N GLU A 18 0.03 -6.65 2.25
CA GLU A 18 -1.25 -6.42 2.91
C GLU A 18 -2.40 -6.45 1.90
N GLN A 19 -2.24 -5.78 0.75
CA GLN A 19 -3.22 -5.80 -0.33
C GLN A 19 -3.50 -7.22 -0.84
N PHE A 20 -2.45 -8.02 -1.02
CA PHE A 20 -2.58 -9.41 -1.43
C PHE A 20 -3.37 -10.22 -0.40
N ASN A 21 -3.01 -10.13 0.88
CA ASN A 21 -3.72 -10.83 1.96
C ASN A 21 -5.19 -10.43 2.03
N LEU A 22 -5.51 -9.14 1.94
CA LEU A 22 -6.90 -8.66 1.92
C LEU A 22 -7.68 -9.16 0.70
N ARG A 23 -7.03 -9.27 -0.47
CA ARG A 23 -7.65 -9.85 -1.67
C ARG A 23 -7.94 -11.33 -1.49
N MET A 24 -7.02 -12.08 -0.88
CA MET A 24 -7.23 -13.50 -0.58
C MET A 24 -8.37 -13.69 0.42
N GLN A 25 -8.43 -12.88 1.48
CA GLN A 25 -9.53 -12.90 2.45
C GLN A 25 -10.87 -12.51 1.81
N ALA A 26 -10.87 -11.55 0.88
CA ALA A 26 -12.08 -11.17 0.15
C ALA A 26 -12.57 -12.31 -0.74
N ALA A 27 -11.65 -12.96 -1.46
CA ALA A 27 -11.95 -14.10 -2.32
C ALA A 27 -12.45 -15.33 -1.54
N SER A 28 -11.96 -15.55 -0.32
CA SER A 28 -12.44 -16.63 0.56
C SER A 28 -13.74 -16.29 1.31
N GLY A 29 -14.25 -15.05 1.18
CA GLY A 29 -15.44 -14.59 1.91
C GLY A 29 -15.20 -14.30 3.40
N GLN A 30 -13.95 -14.29 3.87
CA GLN A 30 -13.59 -14.09 5.27
C GLN A 30 -13.28 -12.62 5.62
N LEU A 31 -13.27 -11.72 4.63
CA LEU A 31 -12.97 -10.31 4.86
C LEU A 31 -14.11 -9.58 5.57
N GLN A 32 -13.91 -9.28 6.85
CA GLN A 32 -14.89 -8.56 7.67
C GLN A 32 -14.92 -7.05 7.37
N GLN A 33 -13.77 -6.44 7.04
CA GLN A 33 -13.63 -5.00 6.89
C GLN A 33 -13.30 -4.62 5.43
N THR A 34 -14.33 -4.52 4.59
CA THR A 34 -14.19 -4.25 3.15
C THR A 34 -13.55 -2.88 2.84
N HIS A 35 -13.69 -1.91 3.73
CA HIS A 35 -13.09 -0.57 3.57
C HIS A 35 -11.55 -0.60 3.55
N LEU A 36 -10.92 -1.62 4.17
CA LEU A 36 -9.47 -1.78 4.20
C LEU A 36 -8.88 -1.96 2.80
N LEU A 37 -9.58 -2.64 1.89
CA LEU A 37 -9.15 -2.77 0.48
C LEU A 37 -8.96 -1.40 -0.18
N LYS A 38 -9.91 -0.48 0.05
CA LYS A 38 -9.86 0.89 -0.50
C LYS A 38 -8.77 1.71 0.17
N GLN A 39 -8.57 1.54 1.48
CA GLN A 39 -7.53 2.22 2.25
C GLN A 39 -6.14 1.81 1.78
N VAL A 40 -5.84 0.50 1.72
CA VAL A 40 -4.54 -0.01 1.27
C VAL A 40 -4.26 0.42 -0.17
N ARG A 41 -5.24 0.35 -1.08
CA ARG A 41 -5.09 0.85 -2.46
C ARG A 41 -4.70 2.34 -2.50
N ARG A 42 -5.31 3.17 -1.66
CA ARG A 42 -4.98 4.61 -1.56
C ARG A 42 -3.61 4.83 -0.95
N ASN A 43 -3.22 4.04 0.05
CA ASN A 43 -1.90 4.13 0.66
C ASN A 43 -0.79 3.79 -0.35
N VAL A 44 -0.97 2.73 -1.13
CA VAL A 44 -0.06 2.37 -2.24
C VAL A 44 0.08 3.53 -3.22
N ALA A 45 -1.03 4.16 -3.61
CA ALA A 45 -1.00 5.31 -4.51
C ALA A 45 -0.21 6.49 -3.91
N ARG A 46 -0.44 6.85 -2.64
CA ARG A 46 0.31 7.92 -1.95
C ARG A 46 1.81 7.64 -1.90
N VAL A 47 2.21 6.41 -1.55
CA VAL A 47 3.63 6.03 -1.49
C VAL A 47 4.26 6.13 -2.88
N LYS A 48 3.59 5.65 -3.93
CA LYS A 48 4.04 5.82 -5.31
C LYS A 48 4.19 7.29 -5.69
N THR A 49 3.23 8.15 -5.32
CA THR A 49 3.32 9.60 -5.56
C THR A 49 4.52 10.22 -4.84
N LEU A 50 4.78 9.86 -3.58
CA LEU A 50 5.95 10.35 -2.84
C LEU A 50 7.27 9.88 -3.45
N LEU A 51 7.32 8.64 -3.94
CA LEU A 51 8.47 8.11 -4.68
C LEU A 51 8.70 8.90 -5.97
N THR A 52 7.65 9.19 -6.74
CA THR A 52 7.74 10.03 -7.95
C THR A 52 8.21 11.45 -7.63
N GLN A 53 7.70 12.06 -6.56
CA GLN A 53 8.14 13.40 -6.12
C GLN A 53 9.62 13.41 -5.70
N LYS A 54 10.11 12.32 -5.08
CA LYS A 54 11.52 12.19 -4.69
C LYS A 54 12.44 11.83 -5.84
N ALA A 55 11.94 11.11 -6.84
CA ALA A 55 12.67 10.77 -8.06
C ALA A 55 12.92 11.99 -8.95
N GLY A 56 12.36 13.16 -8.60
CA GLY A 56 12.53 14.40 -9.35
C GLY A 56 11.69 14.37 -10.62
N ALA A 57 10.36 14.26 -10.46
CA ALA A 57 9.45 14.74 -11.50
C ALA A 57 9.90 16.13 -12.01
#